data_AF-A0A7C4G4A8-F1
#
_entry.id   AF-A0A7C4G4A8-F1
#
_cell.length_a   1.000
_cell.length_b   1.000
_cell.length_c   1.000
_cell.angle_alpha   90.00
_cell.angle_beta   90.00
_cell.angle_gamma   90.00
#
_symmetry.space_group_name_H-M   'P 1'
#
loop_
_entity.id
_entity.type
_entity.pdbx_description
1 polymer ?
#
loop_
_entity_poly.entity_id
_entity_poly.type
_entity_poly.pdbx_seq_one_letter_code
_entity_poly.pdbx_strand_id
1 'polypeptide(L)'
;MATFRIHRMKENPRQQFRWQPHTSGVTHVKPRDYEGGEPVEGSSPYAVWTALRETEKALQVGDLLETESGELLVYKYVGFEEARWVVPETKLPAESPPPPDAPARAADPVP
;
A
#
# COMPACT_ATOMS: atom_id res chain seq x y z
N MET A 1 -12.14 -11.23 11.49
CA MET A 1 -10.81 -11.46 10.91
C MET A 1 -10.52 -10.30 10.00
N ALA A 2 -9.25 -9.93 9.84
CA ALA A 2 -8.85 -8.88 8.91
C ALA A 2 -8.42 -9.52 7.59
N THR A 3 -8.69 -8.82 6.49
CA THR A 3 -8.30 -9.18 5.13
C THR A 3 -6.96 -8.54 4.81
N PHE A 4 -6.01 -9.34 4.36
CA PHE A 4 -4.70 -8.87 3.93
C PHE A 4 -4.53 -9.13 2.44
N ARG A 5 -3.82 -8.25 1.74
CA ARG A 5 -3.43 -8.51 0.34
C ARG A 5 -1.94 -8.77 0.26
N ILE A 6 -1.56 -9.80 -0.47
CA ILE A 6 -0.15 -10.14 -0.68
C ILE A 6 0.29 -9.53 -2.01
N HIS A 7 1.31 -8.67 -2.00
CA HIS A 7 1.96 -8.21 -3.22
C HIS A 7 3.25 -9.00 -3.40
N ARG A 8 3.33 -9.80 -4.46
CA ARG A 8 4.48 -10.66 -4.75
C ARG A 8 5.54 -9.87 -5.48
N MET A 9 6.75 -9.82 -4.94
CA MET A 9 7.85 -9.14 -5.62
C MET A 9 8.29 -9.96 -6.84
N LYS A 10 8.43 -9.29 -7.98
CA LYS A 10 8.94 -9.92 -9.22
C LYS A 10 10.38 -10.40 -9.02
N GLU A 11 10.77 -11.41 -9.77
CA GLU A 11 12.08 -12.06 -9.60
C GLU A 11 13.27 -11.09 -9.78
N ASN A 12 13.21 -10.21 -10.78
CA ASN A 12 14.28 -9.25 -11.07
C ASN A 12 14.54 -8.27 -9.88
N PRO A 13 13.55 -7.50 -9.39
CA PRO A 13 13.75 -6.65 -8.21
C PRO A 13 14.06 -7.44 -6.93
N ARG A 14 13.59 -8.69 -6.82
CA ARG A 14 13.85 -9.53 -5.66
C ARG A 14 15.32 -9.87 -5.48
N GLN A 15 16.03 -10.15 -6.56
CA GLN A 15 17.47 -10.36 -6.46
C GLN A 15 18.13 -9.12 -5.86
N GLN A 16 17.86 -7.94 -6.42
CA GLN A 16 18.40 -6.68 -5.91
C GLN A 16 18.06 -6.46 -4.42
N PHE A 17 16.80 -6.70 -4.01
CA PHE A 17 16.36 -6.54 -2.63
C PHE A 17 17.16 -7.41 -1.64
N ARG A 18 17.55 -8.63 -2.03
CA ARG A 18 18.36 -9.53 -1.19
C ARG A 18 19.78 -9.02 -0.97
N TRP A 19 20.35 -8.32 -1.95
CA TRP A 19 21.72 -7.78 -1.88
C TRP A 19 21.80 -6.40 -1.23
N GLN A 20 20.67 -5.72 -1.03
CA GLN A 20 20.67 -4.41 -0.38
C GLN A 20 20.89 -4.52 1.13
N PRO A 21 21.58 -3.54 1.74
CA PRO A 21 21.68 -3.47 3.20
C PRO A 21 20.26 -3.33 3.78
N HIS A 22 19.82 -4.33 4.56
CA HIS A 22 18.54 -4.26 5.27
C HIS A 22 18.69 -3.37 6.50
N THR A 23 18.79 -2.07 6.29
CA THR A 23 18.76 -1.07 7.36
C THR A 23 17.36 -1.03 7.98
N SER A 24 17.29 -0.90 9.30
CA SER A 24 16.04 -0.66 10.01
C SER A 24 15.44 0.68 9.60
N GLY A 25 14.13 0.70 9.32
CA GLY A 25 13.42 1.92 8.93
C GLY A 25 12.15 1.63 8.16
N VAL A 26 11.70 2.57 7.33
CA VAL A 26 10.61 2.34 6.39
C VAL A 26 11.19 1.90 5.04
N THR A 27 10.81 0.71 4.57
CA THR A 27 11.24 0.20 3.26
C THR A 27 10.47 0.89 2.14
N HIS A 28 11.18 1.58 1.27
CA HIS A 28 10.61 2.27 0.12
C HIS A 28 10.53 1.33 -1.09
N VAL A 29 9.33 1.11 -1.61
CA VAL A 29 9.04 0.09 -2.64
C VAL A 29 8.27 0.69 -3.81
N LYS A 30 8.46 0.19 -5.03
CA LYS A 30 7.77 0.72 -6.22
C LYS A 30 6.64 -0.22 -6.63
N PRO A 31 5.40 0.26 -6.85
CA PRO A 31 4.28 -0.61 -7.22
C PRO A 31 4.55 -1.50 -8.45
N ARG A 32 5.27 -0.97 -9.44
CA ARG A 32 5.61 -1.69 -10.69
C ARG A 32 6.46 -2.97 -10.49
N ASP A 33 7.16 -3.07 -9.37
CA ASP A 33 8.08 -4.16 -9.05
C ASP A 33 7.33 -5.38 -8.46
N TYR A 34 6.01 -5.26 -8.29
CA TYR A 34 5.16 -6.29 -7.68
C TYR A 34 4.08 -6.78 -8.63
N GLU A 35 3.58 -7.97 -8.32
CA GLU A 35 2.38 -8.59 -8.88
C GLU A 35 1.33 -8.64 -7.77
N GLY A 36 0.10 -8.22 -8.08
CA GLY A 36 -1.01 -8.29 -7.16
C GLY A 36 -1.35 -9.75 -6.88
N GLY A 37 -1.48 -10.10 -5.60
CA GLY A 37 -1.85 -11.43 -5.16
C GLY A 37 -3.24 -11.49 -4.55
N GLU A 38 -3.61 -12.71 -4.18
CA GLU A 38 -4.91 -13.01 -3.61
C GLU A 38 -5.09 -12.41 -2.21
N PRO A 39 -6.32 -11.98 -1.86
CA PRO A 39 -6.65 -11.61 -0.49
C PRO A 39 -6.59 -12.86 0.40
N VAL A 40 -6.09 -12.68 1.62
CA VAL A 40 -5.94 -13.74 2.63
C VAL A 40 -6.45 -13.23 3.96
N GLU A 41 -7.25 -14.02 4.65
CA GLU A 41 -7.77 -13.67 5.96
C GLU A 41 -6.80 -14.05 7.08
N GLY A 42 -6.74 -13.23 8.13
CA GLY A 42 -5.98 -13.54 9.33
C GLY A 42 -6.32 -12.62 10.49
N SER A 43 -5.90 -12.99 11.70
CA SER A 43 -6.07 -12.15 12.88
C SER A 43 -4.94 -11.11 13.03
N SER A 44 -3.82 -11.30 12.34
CA SER A 44 -2.66 -10.41 12.33
C SER A 44 -1.73 -10.75 11.15
N PRO A 45 -0.75 -9.89 10.80
CA PRO A 45 0.26 -10.20 9.79
C PRO A 45 1.01 -11.52 10.04
N TYR A 46 1.36 -11.78 11.31
CA TYR A 46 2.04 -13.02 11.70
C TYR A 46 1.12 -14.24 11.63
N ALA A 47 -0.19 -14.08 11.86
CA ALA A 47 -1.15 -15.17 11.67
C ALA A 47 -1.23 -15.57 10.19
N VAL A 48 -1.28 -14.58 9.27
CA VAL A 48 -1.23 -14.84 7.82
C VAL A 48 0.07 -15.54 7.43
N TRP A 49 1.22 -15.05 7.89
CA TRP A 49 2.51 -15.70 7.64
C TRP A 49 2.54 -17.15 8.16
N THR A 50 2.05 -17.37 9.39
CA THR A 50 2.03 -18.71 10.02
C THR A 50 1.17 -19.69 9.22
N ALA A 51 0.03 -19.24 8.69
CA ALA A 51 -0.84 -20.06 7.85
C ALA A 51 -0.21 -20.42 6.50
N LEU A 52 0.64 -19.54 5.94
CA LEU A 52 1.20 -19.71 4.60
C LEU A 52 2.57 -20.39 4.57
N ARG A 53 3.39 -20.27 5.63
CA ARG A 53 4.80 -20.69 5.65
C ARG A 53 5.06 -22.17 5.32
N GLU A 54 4.09 -23.05 5.54
CA GLU A 54 4.22 -24.50 5.25
C GLU A 54 3.51 -24.91 3.95
N THR A 55 3.13 -23.92 3.14
CA THR A 55 2.42 -24.12 1.87
C THR A 55 3.25 -23.60 0.70
N GLU A 56 2.85 -23.95 -0.52
CA GLU A 56 3.43 -23.39 -1.75
C GLU A 56 3.22 -21.86 -1.87
N LYS A 57 2.31 -21.31 -1.06
CA LYS A 57 2.01 -19.87 -1.01
C LYS A 57 2.80 -19.14 0.09
N ALA A 58 3.85 -19.75 0.66
CA ALA A 58 4.70 -19.09 1.65
C ALA A 58 5.18 -17.71 1.18
N LEU A 59 5.25 -16.74 2.09
CA LEU A 59 5.79 -15.41 1.81
C LEU A 59 7.30 -15.52 1.53
N GLN A 60 7.76 -14.85 0.49
CA GLN A 60 9.16 -14.80 0.11
C GLN A 60 9.75 -13.45 0.53
N VAL A 61 11.05 -13.42 0.81
CA VAL A 61 11.74 -12.17 1.20
C VAL A 61 11.55 -11.12 0.11
N GLY A 62 11.06 -9.95 0.51
CA GLY A 62 10.68 -8.85 -0.37
C GLY A 62 9.18 -8.78 -0.68
N ASP A 63 8.39 -9.83 -0.44
CA ASP A 63 6.94 -9.74 -0.60
C ASP A 63 6.33 -8.77 0.41
N LEU A 64 5.23 -8.11 0.03
CA LEU A 64 4.50 -7.19 0.89
C LEU A 64 3.18 -7.80 1.35
N LEU A 65 2.80 -7.45 2.57
CA LEU A 65 1.48 -7.66 3.10
C LEU A 65 0.81 -6.30 3.31
N GLU A 66 -0.31 -6.07 2.67
CA GLU A 66 -1.14 -4.88 2.84
C GLU A 66 -2.28 -5.18 3.80
N THR A 67 -2.49 -4.32 4.80
CA THR A 67 -3.60 -4.43 5.77
C THR A 67 -4.89 -3.83 5.19
N GLU A 68 -6.04 -4.08 5.82
CA GLU A 68 -7.31 -3.45 5.42
C GLU A 68 -7.28 -1.91 5.46
N SER A 69 -6.40 -1.35 6.29
CA SER A 69 -6.18 0.10 6.40
C SER A 69 -5.24 0.66 5.32
N GLY A 70 -4.69 -0.20 4.45
CA GLY A 70 -3.75 0.17 3.39
C GLY A 70 -2.29 0.29 3.84
N GLU A 71 -1.96 -0.14 5.06
CA GLU A 71 -0.57 -0.15 5.54
C GLU A 71 0.20 -1.30 4.89
N LEU A 72 1.46 -1.07 4.50
CA LEU A 72 2.29 -2.08 3.88
C LEU A 72 3.34 -2.58 4.85
N LEU A 73 3.52 -3.90 4.87
CA LEU A 73 4.54 -4.59 5.64
C LEU A 73 5.39 -5.43 4.69
N VAL A 74 6.68 -5.13 4.58
CA VAL A 74 7.62 -5.98 3.82
C VAL A 74 8.09 -7.14 4.67
N TYR A 75 8.09 -8.34 4.10
CA TYR A 75 8.65 -9.52 4.71
C TYR A 75 10.17 -9.59 4.48
N LYS A 76 10.95 -9.51 5.56
CA LYS A 76 12.41 -9.62 5.59
C LYS A 76 12.85 -10.89 6.34
N TYR A 77 14.15 -11.17 6.31
CA TYR A 77 14.74 -12.29 7.06
C TYR A 77 14.48 -12.21 8.58
N VAL A 78 14.36 -11.00 9.12
CA VAL A 78 14.14 -10.75 10.56
C VAL A 78 12.65 -10.61 10.93
N GLY A 79 11.73 -10.72 9.96
CA GLY A 79 10.30 -10.52 10.16
C GLY A 79 9.72 -9.40 9.31
N PHE A 80 8.61 -8.82 9.77
CA PHE A 80 7.91 -7.75 9.06
C PHE A 80 8.47 -6.37 9.42
N GLU A 81 8.55 -5.48 8.44
CA GLU A 81 8.89 -4.07 8.61
C GLU A 81 7.92 -3.19 7.82
N GLU A 82 7.65 -1.97 8.28
CA GLU A 82 6.85 -0.99 7.55
C GLU A 82 7.45 -0.71 6.16
N ALA A 83 6.58 -0.64 5.16
CA ALA A 83 6.93 -0.25 3.81
C ALA A 83 6.02 0.87 3.29
N ARG A 84 6.49 1.61 2.29
CA ARG A 84 5.72 2.66 1.61
C ARG A 84 5.95 2.65 0.12
N TRP A 85 4.87 2.85 -0.62
CA TRP A 85 4.94 3.05 -2.06
C TRP A 85 5.71 4.36 -2.38
N VAL A 86 6.76 4.24 -3.18
CA VAL A 86 7.38 5.38 -3.87
C VAL A 86 6.57 5.60 -5.14
N VAL A 87 5.54 6.43 -5.03
CA VAL A 87 4.79 6.91 -6.18
C VAL A 87 5.47 8.20 -6.65
N PRO A 88 6.03 8.26 -7.87
CA PRO A 88 6.49 9.53 -8.41
C PRO A 88 5.29 10.47 -8.50
N GLU A 89 5.42 11.70 -8.00
CA GLU A 89 4.34 12.69 -7.95
C GLU A 89 3.80 12.97 -9.37
N THR A 90 2.71 12.31 -9.74
CA THR A 90 1.90 12.78 -10.86
C THR A 90 1.21 14.04 -10.38
N LYS A 91 1.67 15.20 -10.89
CA LYS A 91 1.00 16.49 -10.79
C LYS A 91 -0.51 16.29 -10.95
N LEU A 92 -1.27 16.44 -9.87
CA LEU A 92 -2.73 16.41 -9.91
C LEU A 92 -3.20 17.45 -10.93
N PRO A 93 -4.10 17.12 -11.88
CA PRO A 93 -4.79 18.13 -12.64
C PRO A 93 -5.57 18.99 -11.65
N ALA A 94 -5.42 20.30 -11.79
CA ALA A 94 -6.01 21.29 -10.90
C ALA A 94 -7.50 21.01 -10.62
N GLU A 95 -7.84 21.12 -9.35
CA GLU A 95 -9.18 21.21 -8.79
C GLU A 95 -10.08 22.09 -9.67
N SER A 96 -11.21 21.54 -10.13
CA SER A 96 -12.23 22.31 -10.86
C SER A 96 -12.66 23.52 -10.02
N PRO A 97 -12.78 24.72 -10.61
CA PRO A 97 -13.21 25.89 -9.86
C PRO A 97 -14.64 25.70 -9.31
N PRO A 98 -14.96 26.26 -8.13
CA PRO A 98 -16.29 26.16 -7.56
C PRO A 98 -17.33 26.83 -8.49
N PRO A 99 -18.58 26.32 -8.52
CA PRO A 99 -19.63 26.93 -9.32
C PRO A 99 -19.90 28.37 -8.88
N PRO A 100 -20.24 29.29 -9.81
CA PRO A 100 -20.52 30.67 -9.48
C PRO A 100 -21.75 30.78 -8.58
N ASP A 101 -21.58 31.53 -7.49
CA ASP A 101 -22.61 31.96 -6.55
C ASP A 101 -23.83 32.53 -7.28
N ALA A 102 -25.01 31.95 -7.04
CA ALA A 102 -26.26 32.52 -7.52
C ALA A 102 -26.61 33.74 -6.64
N PRO A 103 -26.96 34.91 -7.21
CA PRO A 103 -27.27 36.07 -6.39
C PRO A 103 -28.58 35.86 -5.63
N ALA A 104 -28.49 36.05 -4.31
CA ALA A 104 -29.60 36.06 -3.38
C ALA A 104 -30.69 37.07 -3.81
N ARG A 105 -31.93 36.62 -3.70
CA ARG A 105 -33.17 37.40 -3.89
C ARG A 105 -33.07 38.80 -3.30
N ALA A 106 -33.33 39.81 -4.15
CA ALA A 106 -33.69 41.15 -3.71
C ALA A 106 -35.01 41.08 -2.92
N ALA A 107 -34.95 41.45 -1.65
CA ALA A 107 -36.11 41.89 -0.90
C ALA A 107 -36.11 43.43 -0.91
N ASP A 108 -37.24 43.98 -1.38
CA ASP A 108 -37.65 45.38 -1.28
C ASP A 108 -37.38 45.99 0.12
N PRO A 109 -37.16 47.32 0.19
CA PRO A 109 -38.30 48.14 0.62
C PRO A 109 -38.42 49.53 -0.05
N VAL A 110 -39.69 49.91 -0.23
CA VAL A 110 -40.25 51.24 -0.51
C VAL A 110 -40.04 52.19 0.70
N PRO A 111 -39.84 53.49 0.44
CA PRO A 111 -40.78 54.50 0.97
C PRO A 111 -41.33 55.46 -0.11
#